data_AF-A0A6J5D2V8-F1
#
_entry.id   AF-A0A6J5D2V8-F1
#
_cell.length_a   1.000
_cell.length_b   1.000
_cell.length_c   1.000
_cell.angle_alpha   90.00
_cell.angle_beta   90.00
_cell.angle_gamma   90.00
#
_symmetry.space_group_name_H-M   'P 1'
#
loop_
_entity.id
_entity.type
_entity.pdbx_description
1 polymer ?
#
loop_
_entity_poly.entity_id
_entity_poly.type
_entity_poly.pdbx_seq_one_letter_code
_entity_poly.pdbx_strand_id
1 'polypeptide(L)'
;MTINPSPQPAPHLEQHDARVELLERIVDSALIAGHRHVEQFARLAALARAIANEHISSEDRTTLIGVVENIARHAELDATLDVEFFGGVRAGQVIGRLVRMAGRRGAVQDTCAGAASDANVTKH
;
A
#
# COMPACT_ATOMS: atom_id res chain seq x y z
N MET A 1 18.08 -48.60 -11.52
CA MET A 1 18.38 -47.23 -11.08
C MET A 1 17.07 -46.47 -10.99
N THR A 2 16.56 -46.29 -9.77
CA THR A 2 15.34 -45.52 -9.47
C THR A 2 15.74 -44.05 -9.35
N ILE A 3 15.20 -43.21 -10.23
CA ILE A 3 15.42 -41.75 -10.20
C ILE A 3 14.46 -41.19 -9.13
N ASN A 4 15.01 -40.69 -8.02
CA ASN A 4 14.27 -39.88 -7.06
C ASN A 4 13.98 -38.51 -7.69
N PRO A 5 12.71 -38.07 -7.82
CA PRO A 5 12.43 -36.68 -8.12
C PRO A 5 12.65 -35.87 -6.83
N SER A 6 13.67 -35.03 -6.82
CA SER A 6 13.83 -33.99 -5.79
C SER A 6 12.57 -33.13 -5.71
N PRO A 7 12.15 -32.69 -4.50
CA PRO A 7 11.00 -31.82 -4.38
C PRO A 7 11.38 -30.44 -4.93
N GLN A 8 10.85 -30.08 -6.10
CA GLN A 8 10.90 -28.71 -6.56
C GLN A 8 10.05 -27.87 -5.60
N PRO A 9 10.61 -26.82 -4.95
CA PRO A 9 9.80 -25.90 -4.17
C PRO A 9 8.83 -25.22 -5.15
N ALA A 10 7.54 -25.42 -4.92
CA ALA A 10 6.51 -24.91 -5.81
C ALA A 10 6.56 -23.37 -5.78
N PRO A 11 6.75 -22.68 -6.93
CA PRO A 11 6.90 -21.22 -7.00
C PRO A 11 5.67 -20.45 -6.47
N HIS A 12 4.55 -21.15 -6.28
CA HIS A 12 3.31 -20.61 -5.73
C HIS A 12 3.37 -20.30 -4.22
N LEU A 13 4.21 -21.01 -3.46
CA LEU A 13 4.36 -20.79 -2.01
C LEU A 13 5.15 -19.50 -1.73
N GLU A 14 6.29 -19.32 -2.40
CA GLU A 14 7.13 -18.10 -2.24
C GLU A 14 6.40 -16.82 -2.67
N GLN A 15 5.56 -16.91 -3.70
CA GLN A 15 4.74 -15.78 -4.16
C GLN A 15 3.63 -15.40 -3.18
N HIS A 16 3.12 -16.38 -2.42
CA HIS A 16 2.13 -16.16 -1.38
C HIS A 16 2.77 -15.50 -0.16
N ASP A 17 3.94 -15.97 0.25
CA ASP A 17 4.67 -15.44 1.41
C ASP A 17 5.11 -13.99 1.17
N ALA A 18 5.65 -13.66 0.00
CA ALA A 18 6.02 -12.30 -0.37
C ALA A 18 4.81 -11.33 -0.39
N ARG A 19 3.62 -11.85 -0.73
CA ARG A 19 2.38 -11.06 -0.71
C ARG A 19 1.89 -10.82 0.72
N VAL A 20 1.97 -11.83 1.59
CA VAL A 20 1.60 -11.69 3.00
C VAL A 20 2.53 -10.69 3.68
N GLU A 21 3.84 -10.82 3.48
CA GLU A 21 4.85 -9.90 4.03
C GLU A 21 4.62 -8.45 3.58
N LEU A 22 4.26 -8.24 2.31
CA LEU A 22 3.91 -6.90 1.82
C LEU A 22 2.67 -6.34 2.52
N LEU A 23 1.65 -7.16 2.76
CA LEU A 23 0.43 -6.73 3.46
C LEU A 23 0.72 -6.40 4.92
N GLU A 24 1.52 -7.21 5.60
CA GLU A 24 1.98 -6.94 6.97
C GLU A 24 2.69 -5.59 7.06
N ARG A 25 3.66 -5.33 6.17
CA ARG A 25 4.38 -4.04 6.13
C ARG A 25 3.46 -2.84 5.86
N ILE A 26 2.42 -3.00 5.02
CA ILE A 26 1.42 -1.96 4.76
C ILE A 26 0.61 -1.68 6.03
N VAL A 27 0.17 -2.73 6.73
CA VAL A 27 -0.60 -2.61 7.98
C VAL A 27 0.24 -1.97 9.07
N ASP A 28 1.50 -2.39 9.24
CA ASP A 28 2.43 -1.80 10.20
C ASP A 28 2.66 -0.31 9.93
N SER A 29 2.86 0.06 8.66
CA SER A 29 3.03 1.45 8.26
C SER A 29 1.78 2.28 8.57
N ALA A 30 0.58 1.73 8.32
CA ALA A 30 -0.68 2.38 8.64
C ALA A 30 -0.89 2.55 10.16
N LEU A 31 -0.48 1.58 10.97
CA LEU A 31 -0.54 1.67 12.43
C LEU A 31 0.41 2.74 12.96
N ILE A 32 1.65 2.80 12.46
CA ILE A 32 2.63 3.83 12.84
C ILE A 32 2.08 5.23 12.50
N ALA A 33 1.55 5.42 11.29
CA ALA A 33 0.93 6.67 10.88
C ALA A 33 -0.26 7.04 11.80
N GLY A 34 -1.15 6.08 12.06
CA GLY A 34 -2.29 6.26 12.96
C GLY A 34 -1.88 6.69 14.37
N HIS A 35 -0.87 6.06 14.96
CA HIS A 35 -0.37 6.43 16.28
C HIS A 35 0.20 7.86 16.31
N ARG A 36 0.95 8.24 15.29
CA ARG A 36 1.50 9.59 15.15
C ARG A 36 0.40 10.65 15.09
N HIS A 37 -0.65 10.40 14.30
CA HIS A 37 -1.78 11.32 14.17
C HIS A 37 -2.54 11.47 15.50
N VAL A 38 -2.77 10.36 16.22
CA VAL A 38 -3.41 10.38 17.55
C VAL A 38 -2.62 11.26 18.53
N GLU A 39 -1.29 11.13 18.56
CA GLU A 39 -0.45 11.95 19.44
C GLU A 39 -0.49 13.44 19.06
N GLN A 40 -0.42 13.75 17.76
CA GLN A 40 -0.49 15.13 17.26
C GLN A 40 -1.84 15.78 17.61
N PHE A 41 -2.96 15.09 17.39
CA PHE A 41 -4.28 15.60 17.73
C PHE A 41 -4.47 15.77 19.25
N ALA A 42 -3.92 14.87 20.06
CA ALA A 42 -3.95 15.00 21.51
C ALA A 42 -3.21 16.27 21.98
N ARG A 43 -2.04 16.57 21.39
CA ARG A 43 -1.27 17.80 21.66
C ARG A 43 -2.03 19.06 21.24
N LEU A 44 -2.64 19.05 20.06
CA LEU A 44 -3.49 20.15 19.58
C LEU A 44 -4.68 20.39 20.52
N ALA A 45 -5.36 19.33 20.95
CA ALA A 45 -6.48 19.43 21.88
C ALA A 45 -6.05 19.96 23.26
N ALA A 46 -4.88 19.56 23.75
CA ALA A 46 -4.33 20.07 25.01
C ALA A 46 -4.03 21.58 24.92
N LEU A 47 -3.41 22.03 23.83
CA LEU A 47 -3.10 23.44 23.60
C LEU A 47 -4.37 24.29 23.40
N ALA A 48 -5.35 23.79 22.64
CA ALA A 48 -6.62 24.48 22.48
C ALA A 48 -7.34 24.67 23.83
N ARG A 49 -7.29 23.66 24.72
CA ARG A 49 -7.80 23.79 26.10
C ARG A 49 -7.01 24.81 26.93
N ALA A 50 -5.69 24.86 26.76
CA ALA A 50 -4.86 25.86 27.44
C ALA A 50 -5.22 27.29 26.98
N ILE A 51 -5.39 27.50 25.66
CA ILE A 51 -5.82 28.76 25.05
C ILE A 51 -7.23 29.17 25.51
N ALA A 52 -8.12 28.21 25.74
CA ALA A 52 -9.48 28.50 26.22
C ALA A 52 -9.52 28.97 27.68
N ASN A 53 -8.45 28.81 28.45
CA ASN A 53 -8.39 29.29 29.83
C ASN A 53 -8.41 30.83 29.87
N GLU A 54 -9.25 31.41 30.72
CA GLU A 54 -9.40 32.87 30.86
C GLU A 54 -8.27 33.52 31.66
N HIS A 55 -7.44 32.72 32.35
CA HIS A 55 -6.39 33.21 33.27
C HIS A 55 -5.01 33.36 32.61
N ILE A 56 -4.87 33.09 31.32
CA ILE A 56 -3.61 33.28 30.56
C ILE A 56 -3.53 34.69 30.00
N SER A 57 -2.31 35.25 30.01
CA SER A 57 -2.05 36.57 29.44
C SER A 57 -2.31 36.57 27.93
N SER A 58 -2.59 37.75 27.35
CA SER A 58 -2.78 37.89 25.90
C SER A 58 -1.51 37.53 25.10
N GLU A 59 -0.33 37.77 25.67
CA GLU A 59 0.96 37.42 25.06
C GLU A 59 1.17 35.90 25.04
N ASP A 60 0.94 35.24 26.16
CA ASP A 60 1.03 33.77 26.26
C ASP A 60 0.01 33.10 25.36
N ARG A 61 -1.21 33.65 25.28
CA ARG A 61 -2.27 33.17 24.38
C ARG A 61 -1.83 33.24 22.92
N THR A 62 -1.20 34.35 22.51
CA THR A 62 -0.69 34.53 21.13
C THR A 62 0.43 33.53 20.84
N THR A 63 1.34 33.33 21.79
CA THR A 63 2.42 32.34 21.67
C THR A 63 1.86 30.92 21.52
N LEU A 64 0.87 30.55 22.35
CA LEU A 64 0.21 29.24 22.28
C LEU A 64 -0.51 29.02 20.94
N ILE A 65 -1.18 30.05 20.40
CA ILE A 65 -1.79 29.99 19.06
C ILE A 65 -0.71 29.68 18.00
N GLY A 66 0.43 30.37 18.04
CA GLY A 66 1.54 30.09 17.11
C GLY A 66 2.09 28.67 17.23
N VAL A 67 2.18 28.11 18.45
CA VAL A 67 2.57 26.71 18.66
C VAL A 67 1.53 25.75 18.07
N VAL A 68 0.23 26.01 18.24
CA VAL A 68 -0.86 25.21 17.65
C VAL A 68 -0.77 25.22 16.13
N GLU A 69 -0.60 26.38 15.51
CA GLU A 69 -0.45 26.50 14.06
C GLU A 69 0.75 25.72 13.54
N ASN A 70 1.88 25.76 14.26
CA ASN A 70 3.06 25.02 13.87
C ASN A 70 2.83 23.50 13.95
N ILE A 71 2.22 23.00 15.03
CA ILE A 71 1.91 21.57 15.16
C ILE A 71 0.90 21.13 14.09
N ALA A 72 -0.13 21.94 13.84
CA ALA A 72 -1.12 21.65 12.81
C ALA A 72 -0.48 21.54 11.42
N ARG A 73 0.44 22.45 11.08
CA ARG A 73 1.18 22.42 9.81
C ARG A 73 2.06 21.16 9.67
N HIS A 74 2.70 20.72 10.74
CA HIS A 74 3.49 19.49 10.72
C HIS A 74 2.59 18.27 10.54
N ALA A 75 1.46 18.22 11.24
CA ALA A 75 0.48 17.15 11.08
C ALA A 75 -0.10 17.09 9.65
N GLU A 76 -0.35 18.25 9.04
CA GLU A 76 -0.79 18.35 7.64
C GLU A 76 0.26 17.81 6.66
N LEU A 77 1.54 18.17 6.85
CA LEU A 77 2.64 17.67 6.03
C LEU A 77 2.77 16.14 6.15
N ASP A 78 2.71 15.62 7.38
CA ASP A 78 2.80 14.19 7.64
C ASP A 78 1.63 13.43 7.00
N ALA A 79 0.41 13.94 7.17
CA ALA A 79 -0.78 13.37 6.54
C ALA A 79 -0.70 13.40 5.00
N THR A 80 -0.10 14.44 4.42
CA THR A 80 0.12 14.52 2.97
C THR A 80 1.05 13.43 2.49
N LEU A 81 2.18 13.22 3.19
CA LEU A 81 3.13 12.15 2.87
C LEU A 81 2.49 10.77 3.01
N ASP A 82 1.67 10.56 4.05
CA ASP A 82 0.93 9.31 4.24
C ASP A 82 -0.02 9.06 3.06
N VAL A 83 -0.78 10.08 2.62
CA VAL A 83 -1.69 9.98 1.48
C VAL A 83 -0.94 9.65 0.18
N GLU A 84 0.19 10.29 -0.07
CA GLU A 84 1.02 10.01 -1.24
C GLU A 84 1.57 8.58 -1.22
N PHE A 85 2.09 8.14 -0.07
CA PHE A 85 2.62 6.80 0.11
C PHE A 85 1.54 5.73 -0.13
N PHE A 86 0.40 5.81 0.59
CA PHE A 86 -0.67 4.83 0.44
C PHE A 86 -1.34 4.90 -0.94
N GLY A 87 -1.42 6.10 -1.53
CA GLY A 87 -1.87 6.31 -2.91
C GLY A 87 -0.98 5.57 -3.91
N GLY A 88 0.34 5.70 -3.77
CA GLY A 88 1.33 5.00 -4.59
C GLY A 88 1.24 3.47 -4.47
N VAL A 89 1.11 2.96 -3.24
CA VAL A 89 0.92 1.52 -2.99
C VAL A 89 -0.32 1.00 -3.70
N ARG A 90 -1.46 1.71 -3.58
CA ARG A 90 -2.70 1.35 -4.25
C ARG A 90 -2.56 1.38 -5.78
N ALA A 91 -1.91 2.40 -6.33
CA ALA A 91 -1.68 2.51 -7.77
C ALA A 91 -0.86 1.32 -8.29
N GLY A 92 0.22 0.95 -7.59
CA GLY A 92 1.04 -0.23 -7.92
C GLY A 92 0.23 -1.54 -7.93
N GLN A 93 -0.67 -1.73 -6.96
CA GLN A 93 -1.55 -2.90 -6.92
C GLN A 93 -2.52 -2.96 -8.11
N VAL A 94 -3.05 -1.81 -8.54
CA VAL A 94 -3.93 -1.71 -9.72
C VAL A 94 -3.16 -2.04 -11.00
N ILE A 95 -1.98 -1.44 -11.20
CA ILE A 95 -1.13 -1.70 -12.36
C ILE A 95 -0.75 -3.18 -12.42
N GLY A 96 -0.30 -3.76 -11.31
CA GLY A 96 0.03 -5.18 -11.25
C GLY A 96 -1.15 -6.09 -11.61
N ARG A 97 -2.38 -5.71 -11.23
CA ARG A 97 -3.61 -6.44 -11.62
C ARG A 97 -3.85 -6.33 -13.12
N LEU A 98 -3.73 -5.14 -13.70
CA LEU A 98 -3.91 -4.92 -15.14
C LEU A 98 -2.90 -5.70 -15.97
N VAL A 99 -1.63 -5.72 -15.58
CA VAL A 99 -0.58 -6.49 -16.26
C VAL A 99 -0.87 -7.99 -16.23
N ARG A 100 -1.27 -8.54 -15.07
CA ARG A 100 -1.66 -9.95 -14.97
C ARG A 100 -2.88 -10.29 -15.82
N MET A 101 -3.85 -9.38 -15.91
CA MET A 101 -5.02 -9.57 -16.75
C MET A 101 -4.69 -9.49 -18.24
N ALA A 102 -3.77 -8.62 -18.65
CA ALA A 102 -3.29 -8.51 -20.03
C ALA A 102 -2.48 -9.76 -20.44
N GLY A 103 -1.58 -10.23 -19.58
CA GLY A 103 -0.81 -11.47 -19.82
C GLY A 103 -1.69 -12.71 -19.97
N ARG A 104 -2.78 -12.81 -19.17
CA ARG A 104 -3.78 -13.89 -19.34
C ARG A 104 -4.56 -13.78 -20.65
N ARG A 105 -4.77 -12.57 -21.18
CA ARG A 105 -5.53 -12.35 -22.43
C ARG A 105 -4.70 -12.70 -23.67
N GLY A 106 -3.38 -12.48 -23.64
CA GLY A 106 -2.45 -12.91 -24.70
C GLY A 106 -2.29 -14.44 -24.78
N ALA A 107 -2.19 -15.13 -23.64
CA ALA A 107 -2.06 -16.59 -23.60
C ALA A 107 -3.28 -17.35 -24.17
N VAL A 108 -4.49 -16.75 -24.11
CA VAL A 108 -5.72 -17.32 -24.69
C VAL A 108 -5.79 -17.13 -26.20
N GLN A 109 -5.13 -16.10 -26.76
CA GLN A 109 -5.06 -15.92 -28.22
C GLN A 109 -4.06 -16.87 -28.89
N ASP A 110 -2.91 -17.14 -28.26
CA ASP A 110 -1.92 -18.09 -28.80
C ASP A 110 -2.38 -19.55 -28.73
N THR A 111 -3.22 -19.91 -27.76
CA THR A 111 -3.76 -21.28 -27.65
C THR A 111 -4.88 -21.57 -28.64
N CYS A 112 -5.55 -20.56 -29.20
CA CYS A 112 -6.58 -20.74 -30.23
C CYS A 112 -6.02 -20.72 -31.67
N ALA A 113 -4.78 -20.27 -31.90
CA ALA A 113 -4.17 -20.21 -33.22
C ALA A 113 -3.41 -21.50 -33.63
N GLY A 114 -3.14 -22.42 -32.70
CA GLY A 114 -2.31 -23.61 -32.93
C GLY A 114 -3.05 -24.91 -33.28
N ALA A 115 -4.39 -24.91 -33.43
CA ALA A 115 -5.18 -26.14 -33.57
C ALA A 115 -5.81 -26.35 -34.97
N ALA A 116 -5.14 -25.92 -36.05
CA ALA A 116 -5.61 -26.13 -37.42
C ALA A 116 -4.47 -26.37 -38.43
N SER A 117 -3.76 -27.50 -38.30
CA SER A 117 -2.96 -28.18 -39.35
C SER A 117 -2.52 -29.51 -38.71
N ASP A 118 -2.83 -30.72 -39.14
CA ASP A 118 -3.08 -31.27 -40.47
C ASP A 118 -4.01 -32.48 -40.35
N ALA A 119 -5.06 -32.52 -41.16
CA ALA A 119 -5.83 -33.73 -41.37
C ALA A 119 -6.21 -33.83 -42.86
N ASN A 120 -5.22 -34.11 -43.72
CA ASN A 120 -5.44 -34.89 -44.94
C ASN A 120 -4.12 -35.11 -45.69
N VAL A 121 -3.74 -36.36 -45.94
CA VAL A 121 -3.57 -36.94 -47.28
C VAL A 121 -3.39 -38.44 -47.10
N THR A 122 -4.47 -39.18 -47.28
CA THR A 122 -4.42 -40.59 -47.70
C THR A 122 -4.49 -40.59 -49.23
N LYS A 123 -3.52 -41.18 -49.93
CA LYS A 123 -3.77 -41.72 -51.28
C LYS A 123 -2.94 -42.98 -51.52
N HIS A 124 -3.67 -43.97 -52.02
CA HIS A 124 -3.26 -45.27 -52.55
C HIS A 124 -2.33 -45.15 -53.75
#